data_AF-A0A6I1ZHQ5-F1
#
_entry.id   AF-A0A6I1ZHQ5-F1
#
_cell.length_a   1.000
_cell.length_b   1.000
_cell.length_c   1.000
_cell.angle_alpha   90.00
_cell.angle_beta   90.00
_cell.angle_gamma   90.00
#
_symmetry.space_group_name_H-M   'P 1'
#
loop_
_entity.id
_entity.type
_entity.pdbx_description
1 polymer ?
#
loop_
_entity_poly.entity_id
_entity_poly.type
_entity_poly.pdbx_seq_one_letter_code
_entity_poly.pdbx_strand_id
1 'polypeptide(L)'
;MLGFYAVRKLIEAKKLSDATANQTLSLARYPLRPGKRVTYMNWHRVEELYDISAPCDESRDVLQICNQVIHSYVFVLGFADTGGFANVLFASDRDRHDGIFLITAQQIIDLFDAVGTDYPASTQMTWDERVGDYRVSNK
;
A
#
# COMPACT_ATOMS: atom_id res chain seq x y z
N MET A 1 6.27 2.65 8.04
CA MET A 1 5.16 1.84 8.57
C MET A 1 4.15 2.63 9.39
N LEU A 2 4.56 3.47 10.35
CA LEU A 2 3.61 4.20 11.21
C LEU A 2 2.61 5.07 10.43
N GLY A 3 3.04 5.79 9.38
CA GLY A 3 2.14 6.56 8.52
C GLY A 3 1.06 5.70 7.86
N PHE A 4 1.44 4.58 7.22
CA PHE A 4 0.49 3.63 6.65
C PHE A 4 -0.45 3.00 7.69
N TYR A 5 0.05 2.75 8.91
CA TYR A 5 -0.80 2.33 10.02
C TYR A 5 -1.83 3.40 10.38
N ALA A 6 -1.42 4.67 10.48
CA ALA A 6 -2.33 5.78 10.75
C ALA A 6 -3.41 5.90 9.65
N VAL A 7 -3.02 5.86 8.37
CA VAL A 7 -3.96 5.86 7.24
C VAL A 7 -4.97 4.72 7.36
N ARG A 8 -4.49 3.47 7.54
CA ARG A 8 -5.37 2.30 7.75
C ARG A 8 -6.32 2.51 8.92
N LYS A 9 -5.83 3.02 10.06
CA LYS A 9 -6.68 3.27 11.24
C LYS A 9 -7.76 4.31 10.97
N LEU A 10 -7.45 5.37 10.22
CA LEU A 10 -8.45 6.39 9.84
C LEU A 10 -9.52 5.82 8.90
N ILE A 11 -9.12 5.00 7.92
CA ILE A 11 -10.06 4.30 7.01
C ILE A 11 -10.98 3.36 7.80
N GLU A 12 -10.41 2.49 8.63
CA GLU A 12 -11.17 1.51 9.42
C GLU A 12 -12.10 2.18 10.43
N ALA A 13 -11.66 3.30 11.04
CA ALA A 13 -12.46 4.06 12.00
C ALA A 13 -13.51 4.97 11.34
N LYS A 14 -13.67 4.92 10.00
CA LYS A 14 -14.61 5.75 9.24
C LYS A 14 -14.42 7.24 9.52
N LYS A 15 -13.15 7.69 9.58
CA LYS A 15 -12.77 9.10 9.83
C LYS A 15 -12.42 9.88 8.57
N LEU A 16 -12.40 9.21 7.43
CA LEU A 16 -12.13 9.78 6.11
C LEU A 16 -13.39 9.76 5.26
N SER A 17 -13.45 10.62 4.25
CA SER A 17 -14.51 10.63 3.25
C SER A 17 -14.46 9.33 2.45
N ASP A 18 -15.61 8.91 1.91
CA ASP A 18 -15.67 7.69 1.11
C ASP A 18 -14.77 7.80 -0.15
N ALA A 19 -14.54 9.01 -0.65
CA ALA A 19 -13.62 9.25 -1.77
C ALA A 19 -12.16 8.93 -1.40
N THR A 20 -11.67 9.47 -0.28
CA THR A 20 -10.30 9.23 0.19
C THR A 20 -10.10 7.80 0.68
N ALA A 21 -11.10 7.22 1.35
CA ALA A 21 -11.03 5.87 1.90
C ALA A 21 -11.01 4.77 0.83
N ASN A 22 -11.69 5.00 -0.31
CA ASN A 22 -11.79 4.04 -1.42
C ASN A 22 -10.85 4.37 -2.59
N GLN A 23 -9.90 5.29 -2.40
CA GLN A 23 -8.96 5.64 -3.45
C GLN A 23 -8.04 4.45 -3.80
N THR A 24 -7.60 4.43 -5.06
CA THR A 24 -6.66 3.42 -5.58
C THR A 24 -5.36 4.09 -6.02
N LEU A 25 -4.25 3.37 -5.89
CA LEU A 25 -2.95 3.82 -6.40
C LEU A 25 -2.46 2.81 -7.44
N SER A 26 -1.96 3.33 -8.56
CA SER A 26 -1.25 2.53 -9.57
C SER A 26 0.21 2.38 -9.13
N LEU A 27 0.62 1.14 -8.88
CA LEU A 27 1.97 0.79 -8.44
C LEU A 27 2.70 0.03 -9.54
N ALA A 28 4.01 0.24 -9.65
CA ALA A 28 4.85 -0.65 -10.43
C ALA A 28 5.00 -1.98 -9.67
N ARG A 29 4.80 -3.09 -10.36
CA ARG A 29 5.01 -4.44 -9.85
C ARG A 29 6.04 -5.15 -10.72
N TYR A 30 6.98 -5.83 -10.06
CA TYR A 30 8.04 -6.60 -10.71
C TYR A 30 7.84 -8.08 -10.42
N PRO A 31 7.75 -8.94 -11.46
CA PRO A 31 7.52 -10.36 -11.26
C PRO A 31 8.76 -11.04 -10.66
N LEU A 32 8.54 -12.15 -9.95
CA LEU A 32 9.65 -13.01 -9.52
C LEU A 32 10.34 -13.62 -10.76
N ARG A 33 11.67 -13.64 -10.76
CA ARG A 33 12.43 -14.31 -11.84
C ARG A 33 12.17 -15.82 -11.82
N PRO A 34 12.10 -16.49 -12.99
CA PRO A 34 11.89 -17.93 -13.07
C PRO A 34 12.91 -18.73 -12.25
N GLY A 35 12.43 -19.73 -11.50
CA GLY A 35 13.27 -20.62 -10.69
C GLY A 35 13.85 -20.00 -9.42
N LYS A 36 13.60 -18.72 -9.14
CA LYS A 36 13.98 -18.09 -7.87
C LYS A 36 12.95 -18.42 -6.79
N ARG A 37 13.38 -18.27 -5.55
CA ARG A 37 12.52 -18.38 -4.37
C ARG A 37 12.97 -17.39 -3.32
N VAL A 38 12.02 -16.65 -2.78
CA VAL A 38 12.28 -15.74 -1.67
C VAL A 38 12.36 -16.55 -0.38
N THR A 39 13.26 -16.19 0.51
CA THR A 39 13.48 -16.84 1.81
C THR A 39 13.92 -15.79 2.81
N TYR A 40 13.97 -16.18 4.07
CA TYR A 40 14.43 -15.30 5.14
C TYR A 40 15.89 -14.87 4.96
N MET A 41 16.70 -15.63 4.21
CA MET A 41 18.13 -15.34 4.02
C MET A 41 18.43 -14.52 2.77
N ASN A 42 17.49 -14.35 1.83
CA ASN A 42 17.74 -13.66 0.56
C ASN A 42 16.72 -12.58 0.21
N TRP A 43 15.69 -12.32 1.02
CA TRP A 43 14.62 -11.36 0.73
C TRP A 43 15.11 -9.96 0.34
N HIS A 44 16.25 -9.53 0.87
CA HIS A 44 16.85 -8.22 0.60
C HIS A 44 17.52 -8.13 -0.78
N ARG A 45 17.75 -9.26 -1.46
CA ARG A 45 18.44 -9.33 -2.76
C ARG A 45 17.46 -9.12 -3.91
N VAL A 46 16.79 -7.97 -3.90
CA VAL A 46 15.66 -7.70 -4.80
C VAL A 46 16.06 -7.82 -6.27
N GLU A 47 17.20 -7.27 -6.67
CA GLU A 47 17.68 -7.31 -8.07
C GLU A 47 17.98 -8.74 -8.58
N GLU A 48 18.43 -9.63 -7.69
CA GLU A 48 18.69 -11.04 -8.01
C GLU A 48 17.40 -11.86 -8.11
N LEU A 49 16.37 -11.47 -7.37
CA LEU A 49 15.13 -12.24 -7.19
C LEU A 49 14.03 -11.83 -8.15
N TYR A 50 13.88 -10.54 -8.44
CA TYR A 50 12.79 -9.97 -9.22
C TYR A 50 13.29 -9.36 -10.52
N ASP A 51 12.42 -9.36 -11.53
CA ASP A 51 12.75 -8.81 -12.84
C ASP A 51 12.45 -7.31 -12.92
N ILE A 52 13.41 -6.50 -12.46
CA ILE A 52 13.27 -5.04 -12.37
C ILE A 52 13.18 -4.38 -13.75
N SER A 53 13.64 -5.03 -14.81
CA SER A 53 13.55 -4.50 -16.18
C SER A 53 12.16 -4.63 -16.82
N ALA A 54 11.24 -5.36 -16.20
CA ALA A 54 9.91 -5.62 -16.76
C ALA A 54 8.79 -5.24 -15.76
N PRO A 55 8.63 -3.94 -15.42
CA PRO A 55 7.52 -3.49 -14.59
C PRO A 55 6.18 -3.74 -15.29
N CYS A 56 5.18 -4.14 -14.50
CA CYS A 56 3.78 -4.02 -14.87
C CYS A 56 3.06 -3.05 -13.92
N ASP A 57 2.16 -2.25 -14.47
CA ASP A 57 1.33 -1.37 -13.65
C ASP A 57 0.18 -2.16 -13.04
N GLU A 58 0.00 -2.02 -11.73
CA GLU A 58 -1.07 -2.68 -10.99
C GLU A 58 -1.78 -1.70 -10.07
N SER A 59 -3.10 -1.56 -10.23
CA SER A 59 -3.92 -0.72 -9.36
C SER A 59 -4.30 -1.48 -8.09
N ARG A 60 -4.11 -0.84 -6.93
CA ARG A 60 -4.43 -1.40 -5.61
C ARG A 60 -5.17 -0.40 -4.74
N ASP A 61 -6.14 -0.89 -3.98
CA ASP A 61 -6.83 -0.10 -2.96
C ASP A 61 -5.83 0.35 -1.89
N VAL A 62 -5.93 1.60 -1.44
CA VAL A 62 -5.02 2.12 -0.40
C VAL A 62 -5.06 1.29 0.87
N LEU A 63 -6.22 0.76 1.25
CA LEU A 63 -6.34 -0.13 2.41
C LEU A 63 -5.51 -1.42 2.24
N GLN A 64 -5.50 -1.99 1.03
CA GLN A 64 -4.69 -3.18 0.71
C GLN A 64 -3.19 -2.85 0.76
N ILE A 65 -2.80 -1.70 0.19
CA ILE A 65 -1.41 -1.21 0.22
C ILE A 65 -0.95 -1.02 1.66
N CYS A 66 -1.74 -0.33 2.49
CA CYS A 66 -1.43 -0.14 3.91
C CYS A 66 -1.25 -1.48 4.63
N ASN A 67 -2.16 -2.43 4.38
CA ASN A 67 -2.05 -3.77 4.96
C ASN A 67 -0.76 -4.50 4.52
N GLN A 68 -0.42 -4.46 3.23
CA GLN A 68 0.80 -5.08 2.72
C GLN A 68 2.07 -4.43 3.26
N VAL A 69 2.11 -3.09 3.37
CA VAL A 69 3.28 -2.36 3.91
C VAL A 69 3.47 -2.63 5.41
N ILE A 70 2.39 -2.72 6.19
CA ILE A 70 2.46 -3.01 7.64
C ILE A 70 2.91 -4.46 7.89
N HIS A 71 2.47 -5.39 7.04
CA HIS A 71 2.76 -6.82 7.17
C HIS A 71 3.76 -7.33 6.12
N SER A 72 4.62 -6.44 5.63
CA SER A 72 5.56 -6.74 4.55
C SER A 72 6.59 -7.78 5.00
N TYR A 73 6.78 -8.83 4.19
CA TYR A 73 7.88 -9.78 4.35
C TYR A 73 9.16 -9.23 3.71
N VAL A 74 9.03 -8.68 2.50
CA VAL A 74 10.09 -7.92 1.83
C VAL A 74 9.80 -6.44 2.06
N PHE A 75 10.76 -5.69 2.59
CA PHE A 75 10.65 -4.24 2.76
C PHE A 75 12.03 -3.60 2.58
N VAL A 76 12.26 -2.96 1.44
CA VAL A 76 13.55 -2.35 1.08
C VAL A 76 13.34 -0.89 0.70
N LEU A 77 14.18 -0.02 1.25
CA LEU A 77 14.19 1.40 0.90
C LEU A 77 15.07 1.60 -0.34
N GLY A 78 14.54 2.28 -1.36
CA GLY A 78 15.28 2.76 -2.50
C GLY A 78 15.73 4.22 -2.30
N PHE A 79 16.95 4.51 -2.71
CA PHE A 79 17.55 5.84 -2.65
C PHE A 79 17.94 6.29 -4.05
N ALA A 80 17.83 7.59 -4.33
CA ALA A 80 18.29 8.17 -5.59
C ALA A 80 19.82 8.28 -5.61
N ASP A 81 20.42 8.28 -6.81
CA ASP A 81 21.87 8.42 -6.98
C ASP A 81 22.42 9.75 -6.42
N THR A 82 21.59 10.80 -6.43
CA THR A 82 21.90 12.11 -5.83
C THR A 82 21.77 12.12 -4.31
N GLY A 83 21.43 10.98 -3.70
CA GLY A 83 21.03 10.87 -2.31
C GLY A 83 19.54 11.16 -2.09
N GLY A 84 19.03 10.72 -0.94
CA GLY A 84 17.63 10.91 -0.53
C GLY A 84 16.73 9.71 -0.82
N PHE A 85 15.66 9.60 -0.04
CA PHE A 85 14.68 8.53 -0.14
C PHE A 85 13.83 8.69 -1.41
N ALA A 86 13.79 7.64 -2.24
CA ALA A 86 13.13 7.68 -3.54
C ALA A 86 11.88 6.79 -3.60
N ASN A 87 11.93 5.60 -3.00
CA ASN A 87 10.83 4.63 -3.07
C ASN A 87 10.95 3.54 -2.00
N VAL A 88 9.89 2.74 -1.86
CA VAL A 88 9.87 1.51 -1.07
C VAL A 88 9.50 0.36 -1.99
N LEU A 89 10.28 -0.70 -1.93
CA LEU A 89 9.96 -2.01 -2.49
C LEU A 89 9.39 -2.90 -1.40
N PHE A 90 8.19 -3.46 -1.63
CA PHE A 90 7.52 -4.28 -0.64
C PHE A 90 6.73 -5.46 -1.23
N ALA A 91 6.68 -6.55 -0.48
CA ALA A 91 5.82 -7.69 -0.77
C ALA A 91 5.37 -8.36 0.54
N SER A 92 4.13 -8.84 0.59
CA SER A 92 3.66 -9.67 1.71
C SER A 92 4.28 -11.07 1.65
N ASP A 93 4.16 -11.86 2.73
CA ASP A 93 4.60 -13.26 2.70
C ASP A 93 3.86 -14.08 1.63
N ARG A 94 2.61 -13.73 1.34
CA ARG A 94 1.80 -14.37 0.29
C ARG A 94 2.29 -14.00 -1.10
N ASP A 95 2.56 -12.72 -1.33
CA ASP A 95 2.81 -12.20 -2.68
C ASP A 95 4.28 -12.29 -3.10
N ARG A 96 5.21 -12.52 -2.16
CA ARG A 96 6.66 -12.47 -2.44
C ARG A 96 7.13 -13.43 -3.52
N HIS A 97 6.42 -14.53 -3.77
CA HIS A 97 6.75 -15.47 -4.85
C HIS A 97 6.07 -15.16 -6.18
N ASP A 98 5.12 -14.22 -6.19
CA ASP A 98 4.45 -13.77 -7.40
C ASP A 98 5.11 -12.48 -7.92
N GLY A 99 5.47 -11.55 -7.04
CA GLY A 99 6.13 -10.31 -7.39
C GLY A 99 6.28 -9.34 -6.23
N ILE A 100 6.95 -8.22 -6.51
CA ILE A 100 7.22 -7.15 -5.55
C ILE A 100 6.67 -5.83 -6.08
N PHE A 101 6.08 -5.03 -5.19
CA PHE A 101 5.54 -3.72 -5.51
C PHE A 101 6.54 -2.62 -5.20
N LEU A 102 6.51 -1.55 -5.97
CA LEU A 102 7.22 -0.31 -5.72
C LEU A 102 6.22 0.82 -5.51
N ILE A 103 6.38 1.55 -4.40
CA ILE A 103 5.69 2.81 -4.17
C ILE A 103 6.72 3.93 -4.04
N THR A 104 6.56 4.99 -4.83
CA THR A 104 7.48 6.12 -4.84
C THR A 104 7.29 7.02 -3.62
N ALA A 105 8.31 7.79 -3.28
CA ALA A 105 8.22 8.82 -2.24
C ALA A 105 7.10 9.83 -2.55
N GLN A 106 6.95 10.23 -3.81
CA GLN A 106 5.88 11.15 -4.24
C GLN A 106 4.49 10.57 -3.97
N GLN A 107 4.24 9.31 -4.35
CA GLN A 107 2.96 8.64 -4.07
C GLN A 107 2.66 8.53 -2.58
N ILE A 108 3.69 8.32 -1.75
CA ILE A 108 3.53 8.31 -0.28
C ILE A 108 3.15 9.70 0.22
N ILE A 109 3.82 10.75 -0.26
CA ILE A 109 3.54 12.13 0.11
C ILE A 109 2.11 12.50 -0.29
N ASP A 110 1.73 12.24 -1.54
CA ASP A 110 0.39 12.54 -2.06
C ASP A 110 -0.69 11.80 -1.27
N LEU A 111 -0.46 10.53 -0.93
CA LEU A 111 -1.37 9.75 -0.09
C LEU A 111 -1.53 10.38 1.31
N PHE A 112 -0.41 10.74 1.94
CA PHE A 112 -0.46 11.31 3.29
C PHE A 112 -1.05 12.72 3.30
N ASP A 113 -0.83 13.51 2.26
CA ASP A 113 -1.44 14.83 2.10
C ASP A 113 -2.95 14.71 1.88
N ALA A 114 -3.39 13.83 0.96
CA ALA A 114 -4.81 13.55 0.73
C ALA A 114 -5.51 13.10 2.02
N VAL A 115 -4.90 12.21 2.81
CA VAL A 115 -5.47 11.76 4.09
C VAL A 115 -5.39 12.84 5.17
N GLY A 116 -4.31 13.60 5.23
CA GLY A 116 -4.07 14.62 6.25
C GLY A 116 -4.96 15.86 6.10
N THR A 117 -5.43 16.11 4.88
CA THR A 117 -6.29 17.25 4.52
C THR A 117 -7.76 16.87 4.33
N ASP A 118 -8.13 15.60 4.51
CA ASP A 118 -9.50 15.11 4.37
C ASP A 118 -10.28 15.27 5.67
N TYR A 119 -11.27 16.16 5.63
CA TYR A 119 -12.18 16.46 6.75
C TYR A 119 -13.62 16.28 6.28
N PRO A 120 -14.25 15.10 6.51
CA PRO A 120 -15.62 14.86 6.10
C PRO A 120 -16.56 15.91 6.67
N ALA A 121 -17.39 16.50 5.80
CA ALA A 121 -18.36 17.52 6.19
C ALA A 121 -19.60 16.90 6.85
N SER A 122 -19.88 15.62 6.55
CA SER A 122 -21.01 14.91 7.14
C SER A 122 -20.82 13.39 7.16
N THR A 123 -21.47 12.75 8.12
CA THR A 123 -21.52 11.29 8.26
C THR A 123 -22.97 10.84 8.29
N GLN A 124 -23.33 9.89 7.42
CA GLN A 124 -24.60 9.20 7.43
C GLN A 124 -24.42 7.78 7.94
N MET A 125 -25.27 7.36 8.89
CA MET A 125 -25.26 6.02 9.46
C MET A 125 -26.64 5.39 9.29
N THR A 126 -26.71 4.26 8.60
CA THR A 126 -27.95 3.52 8.36
C THR A 126 -27.80 2.10 8.88
N TRP A 127 -28.67 1.70 9.81
CA TRP A 127 -28.69 0.33 10.33
C TRP A 127 -28.93 -0.70 9.22
N ASP A 128 -28.12 -1.76 9.17
CA ASP A 128 -28.29 -2.89 8.24
C ASP A 128 -28.34 -4.21 9.02
N GLU A 129 -29.53 -4.82 9.08
CA GLU A 129 -29.77 -6.09 9.75
C GLU A 129 -28.90 -7.25 9.24
N ARG A 130 -28.48 -7.22 7.96
CA ARG A 130 -27.65 -8.29 7.37
C ARG A 130 -26.23 -8.26 7.91
N VAL A 131 -25.73 -7.07 8.22
CA VAL A 131 -24.40 -6.87 8.80
C VAL A 131 -24.48 -6.94 10.32
N GLY A 132 -25.66 -6.68 10.90
CA GLY A 132 -25.85 -6.56 12.34
C GLY A 132 -25.22 -5.29 12.90
N ASP A 133 -25.02 -4.27 12.05
CA ASP A 133 -24.33 -3.03 12.37
C ASP A 133 -24.76 -1.91 11.40
N TYR A 134 -24.26 -0.69 11.62
CA TYR A 134 -24.50 0.48 10.77
C TYR A 134 -23.58 0.48 9.54
N ARG A 135 -24.17 0.75 8.36
CA ARG A 135 -23.42 1.24 7.20
C ARG A 135 -23.12 2.72 7.38
N VAL A 136 -21.83 3.05 7.40
CA VAL A 136 -21.34 4.42 7.52
C VAL A 136 -20.90 4.91 6.14
N SER A 137 -21.39 6.09 5.76
CA SER A 137 -20.96 6.83 4.56
C SER A 137 -20.54 8.24 4.96
N ASN A 138 -19.38 8.66 4.49
CA ASN A 138 -18.80 9.97 4.78
C ASN A 138 -18.66 10.78 3.50
N LYS A 139 -19.14 12.03 3.53
CA LYS A 139 -18.99 13.00 2.45
C LYS A 139 -18.01 14.08 2.84
#